data_AF-A0AAW2NP11-F1
#
_entry.id   AF-A0AAW2NP11-F1
#
_cell.length_a   1.000
_cell.length_b   1.000
_cell.length_c   1.000
_cell.angle_alpha   90.00
_cell.angle_beta   90.00
_cell.angle_gamma   90.00
#
_symmetry.space_group_name_H-M   'P 1'
#
loop_
_entity.id
_entity.type
_entity.pdbx_description
1 polymer ?
#
loop_
_entity_poly.entity_id
_entity_poly.type
_entity_poly.pdbx_seq_one_letter_code
_entity_poly.pdbx_strand_id
1 'polypeptide(L)'
;MPSGRVMGDMLLLPTGDVLMINGAQAGTSAWDAADIPNLTPVLYSPNKKKGERFQELAPTTIPRMYHSSSVVLPNGQILVAGSNTNAFYKMEKYHDDFRFPTEVRVEKFSPPTWIRPIPKKNQD
;
A
#
# COMPACT_ATOMS: atom_id res chain seq x y z
N MET A 1 -12.03 6.70 -7.15
CA MET A 1 -10.96 5.69 -7.15
C MET A 1 -10.27 5.74 -8.50
N PRO A 2 -8.95 5.93 -8.55
CA PRO A 2 -8.18 5.95 -9.81
C PRO A 2 -8.04 4.60 -10.50
N SER A 3 -8.05 3.50 -9.73
CA SER A 3 -7.93 2.12 -10.22
C SER A 3 -8.83 1.15 -9.47
N GLY A 4 -9.09 -0.02 -10.06
CA GLY A 4 -9.65 -1.16 -9.34
C GLY A 4 -8.69 -1.65 -8.26
N ARG A 5 -9.20 -2.05 -7.11
CA ARG A 5 -8.39 -2.60 -6.02
C ARG A 5 -9.16 -3.70 -5.28
N VAL A 6 -8.65 -4.92 -5.34
CA VAL A 6 -9.06 -6.05 -4.49
C VAL A 6 -7.92 -6.38 -3.53
N MET A 7 -8.24 -6.87 -2.33
CA MET A 7 -7.23 -7.21 -1.30
C MET A 7 -6.32 -6.03 -0.91
N GLY A 8 -6.80 -4.80 -1.10
CA GLY A 8 -6.10 -3.62 -0.65
C GLY A 8 -6.33 -3.36 0.83
N ASP A 9 -5.40 -2.66 1.45
CA ASP A 9 -5.55 -2.11 2.78
C ASP A 9 -6.00 -0.65 2.70
N MET A 10 -6.83 -0.25 3.67
CA MET A 10 -7.25 1.14 3.86
C MET A 10 -6.86 1.57 5.28
N LEU A 11 -5.94 2.53 5.37
CA LEU A 11 -5.37 2.99 6.63
C LEU A 11 -5.80 4.42 6.91
N LEU A 12 -6.41 4.64 8.08
CA LEU A 12 -6.69 5.99 8.57
C LEU A 12 -5.40 6.64 9.06
N LEU A 13 -5.01 7.77 8.47
CA LEU A 13 -3.83 8.51 8.88
C LEU A 13 -4.17 9.51 9.99
N PRO A 14 -3.18 9.93 10.81
CA PRO A 14 -3.38 10.97 11.83
C PRO A 14 -3.89 12.32 11.28
N THR A 15 -3.75 12.57 9.98
CA THR A 15 -4.29 13.76 9.30
C THR A 15 -5.80 13.68 9.06
N GLY A 16 -6.41 12.51 9.23
CA GLY A 16 -7.79 12.21 8.82
C GLY A 16 -7.92 11.82 7.34
N ASP A 17 -6.83 11.83 6.58
CA ASP A 17 -6.79 11.23 5.24
C ASP A 17 -6.79 9.69 5.34
N VAL A 18 -7.18 9.01 4.25
CA VAL A 18 -7.14 7.56 4.15
C VAL A 18 -6.10 7.16 3.11
N LEU A 19 -5.10 6.38 3.52
CA LEU A 19 -4.17 5.76 2.60
C LEU A 19 -4.73 4.42 2.11
N MET A 20 -4.75 4.24 0.79
CA MET A 20 -5.11 2.99 0.14
C MET A 20 -3.85 2.39 -0.48
N ILE A 21 -3.47 1.18 -0.08
CA ILE A 21 -2.23 0.51 -0.51
C ILE A 21 -2.49 -0.98 -0.72
N ASN A 22 -1.53 -1.71 -1.29
CA ASN A 22 -1.57 -3.17 -1.51
C ASN A 22 -2.71 -3.63 -2.44
N GLY A 23 -2.75 -4.91 -2.74
CA GLY A 23 -3.77 -5.56 -3.54
C GLY A 23 -3.50 -5.57 -5.04
N ALA A 24 -4.51 -6.00 -5.79
CA ALA A 24 -4.48 -6.21 -7.22
C ALA A 24 -5.59 -5.40 -7.91
N GLN A 25 -5.45 -5.15 -9.21
CA GLN A 25 -6.50 -4.49 -10.01
C GLN A 25 -7.56 -5.47 -10.50
N ALA A 26 -7.23 -6.76 -10.61
CA ALA A 26 -8.12 -7.80 -11.10
C ALA A 26 -7.98 -9.12 -10.32
N GLY A 27 -9.07 -9.89 -10.28
CA GLY A 27 -9.15 -11.20 -9.63
C GLY A 27 -9.71 -11.16 -8.20
N THR A 28 -9.35 -12.15 -7.38
CA THR A 28 -9.93 -12.36 -6.06
C THR A 28 -8.90 -12.81 -5.02
N SER A 29 -9.33 -12.83 -3.75
CA SER A 29 -8.59 -13.45 -2.66
C SER A 29 -8.56 -14.98 -2.84
N ALA A 30 -7.42 -15.51 -3.24
CA ALA A 30 -7.08 -16.94 -3.17
C ALA A 30 -5.62 -17.09 -3.62
N TRP A 31 -5.12 -18.32 -3.61
CA TRP A 31 -3.85 -18.62 -4.28
C TRP A 31 -4.01 -18.55 -5.80
N ASP A 32 -3.03 -17.93 -6.47
CA ASP A 32 -2.96 -17.81 -7.94
C ASP A 32 -4.23 -17.23 -8.61
N ALA A 33 -5.07 -16.51 -7.86
CA ALA A 33 -6.39 -16.05 -8.28
C ALA A 33 -6.49 -14.54 -8.59
N ALA A 34 -5.38 -13.82 -8.55
CA ALA A 34 -5.31 -12.41 -8.85
C ALA A 34 -4.15 -12.06 -9.78
N ASP A 35 -4.33 -10.99 -10.54
CA ASP A 35 -3.37 -10.50 -11.52
C ASP A 35 -3.38 -8.97 -11.56
N ILE A 36 -2.40 -8.38 -12.23
CA ILE A 36 -2.23 -6.93 -12.37
C ILE A 36 -2.04 -6.29 -10.97
N PRO A 37 -0.83 -6.36 -10.39
CA PRO A 37 -0.57 -5.81 -9.05
C PRO A 37 -0.89 -4.32 -9.01
N ASN A 38 -1.53 -3.85 -7.93
CA ASN A 38 -1.82 -2.44 -7.75
C ASN A 38 -0.65 -1.77 -7.01
N LEU A 39 0.38 -1.41 -7.79
CA LEU A 39 1.65 -0.86 -7.32
C LEU A 39 1.57 0.59 -6.82
N THR A 40 0.50 1.31 -7.17
CA THR A 40 0.35 2.74 -6.90
C THR A 40 -0.49 2.95 -5.64
N PRO A 41 0.07 3.44 -4.52
CA PRO A 41 -0.71 3.85 -3.38
C PRO A 41 -1.55 5.08 -3.72
N VAL A 42 -2.71 5.22 -3.06
CA VAL A 42 -3.62 6.36 -3.28
C VAL A 42 -3.92 7.01 -1.94
N LEU A 43 -3.70 8.32 -1.84
CA LEU A 43 -4.15 9.13 -0.72
C LEU A 43 -5.56 9.66 -1.02
N TYR A 44 -6.49 9.37 -0.13
CA TYR A 44 -7.85 9.89 -0.17
C TYR A 44 -8.07 10.96 0.90
N SER A 45 -8.37 12.19 0.48
CA SER A 45 -8.68 13.32 1.36
C SER A 45 -10.18 13.62 1.37
N PRO A 46 -10.95 13.21 2.40
CA PRO A 46 -12.41 13.33 2.42
C PRO A 46 -12.90 14.78 2.37
N ASN A 47 -12.13 15.71 2.93
CA ASN A 47 -12.48 17.12 3.06
C ASN A 47 -12.20 17.95 1.79
N LYS A 48 -11.50 17.38 0.79
CA LYS A 48 -11.28 18.07 -0.49
C LYS A 48 -12.54 18.06 -1.34
N LYS A 49 -12.60 18.97 -2.32
CA LYS A 49 -13.69 19.04 -3.30
C LYS A 49 -13.79 17.73 -4.08
N LYS A 50 -15.01 17.39 -4.51
CA LYS A 50 -15.23 16.26 -5.42
C LYS A 50 -14.35 16.45 -6.66
N GLY A 51 -13.65 15.39 -7.08
CA GLY A 51 -12.66 15.44 -8.17
C GLY A 51 -11.22 15.62 -7.70
N GLU A 52 -10.99 16.18 -6.50
CA GLU A 52 -9.65 16.42 -5.94
C GLU A 52 -9.30 15.49 -4.77
N ARG A 53 -10.21 14.56 -4.44
CA ARG A 53 -10.09 13.72 -3.23
C ARG A 53 -9.09 12.59 -3.37
N PHE A 54 -8.77 12.13 -4.58
CA PHE A 54 -7.84 11.03 -4.80
C PHE A 54 -6.54 11.58 -5.38
N GLN A 55 -5.43 11.22 -4.75
CA GLN A 55 -4.09 11.54 -5.22
C GLN A 55 -3.27 10.25 -5.28
N GLU A 56 -2.79 9.89 -6.47
CA GLU A 56 -1.83 8.81 -6.63
C GLU A 56 -0.47 9.22 -6.07
N LEU A 57 0.20 8.29 -5.38
CA LEU A 57 1.52 8.47 -4.80
C LEU A 57 2.57 7.72 -5.64
N ALA A 58 3.86 7.88 -5.30
CA ALA A 58 4.92 7.15 -5.98
C ALA A 58 4.70 5.62 -5.89
N PRO A 59 4.78 4.89 -7.02
CA PRO A 59 4.55 3.46 -7.04
C PRO A 59 5.72 2.69 -6.41
N THR A 60 5.42 1.51 -5.86
CA THR A 60 6.44 0.52 -5.47
C THR A 60 6.77 -0.41 -6.63
N THR A 61 7.89 -1.13 -6.54
CA THR A 61 8.22 -2.26 -7.44
C THR A 61 7.85 -3.61 -6.83
N ILE A 62 7.38 -3.65 -5.59
CA ILE A 62 7.06 -4.89 -4.87
C ILE A 62 5.55 -5.15 -4.93
N PRO A 63 5.10 -6.24 -5.57
CA PRO A 63 3.69 -6.59 -5.60
C PRO A 63 3.25 -7.11 -4.22
N ARG A 64 2.43 -6.32 -3.51
CA ARG A 64 1.82 -6.67 -2.23
C ARG A 64 0.42 -7.23 -2.47
N MET A 65 0.31 -8.52 -2.79
CA MET A 65 -0.91 -9.21 -3.24
C MET A 65 -1.69 -9.86 -2.08
N TYR A 66 -2.38 -10.99 -2.31
CA TYR A 66 -3.04 -11.78 -1.27
C TYR A 66 -2.09 -12.13 -0.10
N HIS A 67 -2.58 -12.04 1.14
CA HIS A 67 -1.76 -12.10 2.36
C HIS A 67 -0.70 -11.00 2.53
N SER A 68 -0.83 -9.87 1.84
CA SER A 68 -0.14 -8.65 2.29
C SER A 68 -0.88 -8.02 3.47
N SER A 69 -0.17 -7.19 4.22
CA SER A 69 -0.76 -6.42 5.32
C SER A 69 0.02 -5.12 5.52
N SER A 70 -0.66 -4.13 6.08
CA SER A 70 -0.06 -2.86 6.43
C SER A 70 -0.68 -2.25 7.68
N VAL A 71 0.09 -1.43 8.38
CA VAL A 71 -0.36 -0.76 9.61
C VAL A 71 0.30 0.60 9.77
N VAL A 72 -0.42 1.54 10.38
CA VAL A 72 0.11 2.85 10.77
C VAL A 72 0.90 2.70 12.07
N LEU A 73 2.15 3.15 12.07
CA LEU A 73 3.01 3.18 13.24
C LEU A 73 2.74 4.45 14.08
N PRO A 74 3.11 4.48 15.37
CA PRO A 74 2.91 5.66 16.23
C PRO A 74 3.58 6.94 15.71
N ASN A 75 4.65 6.81 14.94
CA ASN A 75 5.32 7.94 14.30
C ASN A 75 4.71 8.34 12.94
N GLY A 76 3.56 7.75 12.59
CA GLY A 76 2.82 8.06 11.37
C GLY A 76 3.31 7.40 10.09
N GLN A 77 4.43 6.68 10.15
CA GLN A 77 4.91 5.89 9.03
C GLN A 77 4.08 4.62 8.88
N ILE A 78 4.13 4.03 7.70
CA ILE A 78 3.37 2.82 7.39
C ILE A 78 4.33 1.65 7.31
N LEU A 79 4.06 0.61 8.09
CA LEU A 79 4.73 -0.67 7.95
C LEU A 79 3.97 -1.50 6.91
N VAL A 80 4.68 -2.09 5.95
CA VAL A 80 4.11 -2.91 4.87
C VAL A 80 4.84 -4.25 4.81
N ALA A 81 4.10 -5.36 4.80
CA ALA A 81 4.63 -6.72 4.83
C ALA A 81 3.82 -7.69 3.96
N GLY A 82 4.34 -8.90 3.76
CA GLY A 82 3.75 -9.92 2.87
C GLY A 82 3.92 -9.54 1.39
N SER A 83 3.37 -10.20 0.40
CA SER A 83 2.30 -11.19 0.33
C SER A 83 2.77 -12.64 0.25
N ASN A 84 1.83 -13.58 0.37
CA ASN A 84 1.99 -14.91 -0.20
C ASN A 84 0.74 -15.32 -0.97
N THR A 85 0.81 -15.19 -2.29
CA THR A 85 -0.27 -15.57 -3.21
C THR A 85 -0.18 -17.03 -3.67
N ASN A 86 0.70 -17.83 -3.07
CA ASN A 86 1.00 -19.20 -3.48
C ASN A 86 0.54 -20.18 -2.38
N ALA A 87 0.23 -21.42 -2.76
CA ALA A 87 -0.10 -22.49 -1.82
C ALA A 87 1.06 -22.86 -0.87
N PHE A 88 2.30 -22.61 -1.31
CA PHE A 88 3.53 -22.89 -0.56
C PHE A 88 4.43 -21.66 -0.56
N TYR A 89 5.54 -21.74 0.17
CA TYR A 89 6.59 -20.74 0.10
C TYR A 89 7.34 -20.88 -1.23
N LYS A 90 7.15 -19.93 -2.16
CA LYS A 90 7.73 -19.97 -3.51
C LYS A 90 8.63 -18.77 -3.78
N MET A 91 9.87 -19.02 -4.19
CA MET A 91 10.89 -17.99 -4.37
C MET A 91 11.77 -18.24 -5.59
N GLU A 92 12.26 -17.17 -6.20
CA GLU A 92 13.21 -17.26 -7.32
C GLU A 92 14.46 -18.06 -6.94
N LYS A 93 14.97 -17.89 -5.70
CA LYS A 93 16.19 -18.57 -5.23
C LYS A 93 16.07 -20.11 -5.20
N TYR A 94 14.85 -20.65 -5.23
CA TYR A 94 14.59 -22.08 -5.25
C TYR A 94 14.17 -22.59 -6.64
N HIS A 95 14.16 -21.72 -7.65
CA HIS A 95 13.71 -22.02 -9.01
C HIS A 95 12.24 -22.50 -9.06
N ASP A 96 11.41 -21.99 -8.15
CA ASP A 96 9.97 -22.28 -8.15
C ASP A 96 9.24 -21.58 -9.30
N ASP A 97 8.15 -22.18 -9.77
CA ASP A 97 7.22 -21.53 -10.69
C ASP A 97 6.15 -20.73 -9.91
N PHE A 98 6.11 -19.42 -10.15
CA PHE A 98 5.18 -18.48 -9.52
C PHE A 98 4.90 -17.28 -10.44
N ARG A 99 3.71 -16.70 -10.32
CA ARG A 99 3.40 -15.41 -10.95
C ARG A 99 3.94 -14.23 -10.15
N PHE A 100 3.82 -14.32 -8.83
CA PHE A 100 4.40 -13.38 -7.86
C PHE A 100 5.05 -14.19 -6.73
N PRO A 101 6.31 -13.91 -6.38
CA PRO A 101 7.01 -14.68 -5.35
C PRO A 101 6.40 -14.43 -3.96
N THR A 102 6.67 -15.32 -3.01
CA THR A 102 6.43 -15.02 -1.59
C THR A 102 7.29 -13.83 -1.17
N GLU A 103 6.69 -12.78 -0.65
CA GLU A 103 7.42 -11.58 -0.23
C GLU A 103 7.60 -11.57 1.28
N VAL A 104 8.86 -11.61 1.71
CA VAL A 104 9.26 -11.68 3.13
C VAL A 104 9.86 -10.38 3.65
N ARG A 105 10.15 -9.41 2.77
CA ARG A 105 10.66 -8.10 3.18
C ARG A 105 9.56 -7.31 3.84
N VAL A 106 9.95 -6.58 4.88
CA VAL A 106 9.11 -5.56 5.52
C VAL A 106 9.65 -4.19 5.12
N GLU A 107 8.77 -3.31 4.66
CA GLU A 107 9.13 -1.95 4.25
C GLU A 107 8.47 -0.92 5.15
N LYS A 108 9.13 0.23 5.26
CA LYS A 108 8.57 1.41 5.90
C LYS A 108 8.31 2.48 4.83
N PHE A 109 7.06 2.87 4.71
CA PHE A 109 6.60 3.88 3.77
C PHE A 109 6.26 5.18 4.52
N SER A 110 6.70 6.31 3.98
CA SER A 110 6.42 7.65 4.52
C SER A 110 5.49 8.41 3.57
N PRO A 111 4.21 8.57 3.91
CA PRO A 111 3.30 9.41 3.12
C PRO A 111 3.78 10.87 2.98
N PRO A 112 3.38 11.60 1.93
CA PRO A 112 3.83 12.97 1.68
C PRO A 112 3.52 13.96 2.81
N THR A 113 2.48 13.68 3.60
CA THR A 113 1.93 14.59 4.61
C THR A 113 2.87 14.84 5.80
N TRP A 114 3.97 14.07 5.92
CA TRP A 114 4.98 14.23 6.98
C TRP A 114 6.04 15.29 6.68
N ILE A 115 6.04 15.87 5.47
CA ILE A 115 6.84 17.06 5.13
C ILE A 115 5.97 18.32 5.26
N ARG A 116 5.29 18.50 6.39
CA ARG A 116 4.85 19.85 6.78
C ARG A 116 6.00 20.45 7.60
N PRO A 117 6.58 21.59 7.20
CA PRO A 117 7.52 22.28 8.08
C PRO A 117 6.84 22.49 9.42
N ILE A 118 7.52 22.13 10.50
CA ILE A 118 7.13 22.50 11.86
C ILE A 118 6.82 24.00 11.80
N PRO A 119 5.61 24.46 12.17
CA PRO A 119 5.34 25.88 12.24
C PRO A 119 6.44 26.51 13.08
N LYS A 120 7.22 27.43 12.52
CA LYS A 120 8.19 28.18 13.32
C LYS A 120 7.37 28.79 14.46
N LYS A 121 7.69 28.38 15.69
CA LYS A 121 7.11 28.98 16.88
C LYS A 121 7.38 30.48 16.74
N ASN A 122 6.33 31.29 16.63
CA ASN A 122 6.48 32.74 16.60
C ASN A 122 7.32 33.11 17.83
N GLN A 123 8.49 33.70 17.57
CA GLN A 123 9.26 34.36 18.62
C GLN A 123 8.53 35.68 18.85
N ASP A 124 7.67 35.70 19.86
CA ASP A 124 7.26 36.93 20.54
C ASP A 124 8.39 37.37 21.50
#